data_AF-A0A835H6D9-F1
#
_entry.id   AF-A0A835H6D9-F1
#
_cell.length_a   1.000
_cell.length_b   1.000
_cell.length_c   1.000
_cell.angle_alpha   90.00
_cell.angle_beta   90.00
_cell.angle_gamma   90.00
#
_symmetry.space_group_name_H-M   'P 1'
#
loop_
_entity.id
_entity.type
_entity.pdbx_description
1 polymer ?
#
loop_
_entity_poly.entity_id
_entity_poly.type
_entity_poly.pdbx_seq_one_letter_code
_entity_poly.pdbx_strand_id
1 'polypeptide(L)'
;MITTQRSFSGSSPPRSPLSSSSQPFLSVSVTDPVKLGNGVQAYISYRVITKTNFPEYQGPEKIVIRRYNDFVWLRDRLFDKYKGIFIPPLPEKSALEKFRFSAEFIEMRRQALDVFVNRIASHPELQQSHDLRTFLQAEEETMERARFQETGIFKKKPADLMQIFKDVQSKVSDVVLGKEKPWKNRILNMKNSKRYILELEDHLAEA
;
A
#
# COMPACT_ATOMS: atom_id res chain seq x y z
N MET A 1 -8.54 39.21 82.39
CA MET A 1 -9.71 38.99 81.50
C MET A 1 -9.27 39.32 80.08
N ILE A 2 -8.85 38.29 79.30
CA ILE A 2 -9.46 37.81 78.03
C ILE A 2 -9.38 38.89 76.91
N THR A 3 -8.31 38.91 76.08
CA THR A 3 -8.17 38.28 74.73
C THR A 3 -9.34 38.50 73.77
N THR A 4 -9.10 39.12 72.61
CA THR A 4 -9.48 38.60 71.27
C THR A 4 -8.79 39.42 70.17
N GLN A 5 -7.87 38.78 69.44
CA GLN A 5 -7.41 39.20 68.11
C GLN A 5 -8.45 38.80 67.06
N ARG A 6 -8.71 39.66 66.07
CA ARG A 6 -9.48 39.28 64.87
C ARG A 6 -8.56 39.33 63.65
N SER A 7 -8.40 38.15 63.06
CA SER A 7 -7.59 37.79 61.91
C SER A 7 -8.06 38.43 60.60
N PHE A 8 -7.09 38.85 59.78
CA PHE A 8 -7.27 39.18 58.37
C PHE A 8 -7.55 37.91 57.56
N SER A 9 -8.72 37.82 56.92
CA SER A 9 -8.98 36.84 55.87
C SER A 9 -8.74 37.50 54.52
N GLY A 10 -7.54 37.30 53.96
CA GLY A 10 -7.28 37.57 52.55
C GLY A 10 -8.06 36.58 51.69
N SER A 11 -9.05 37.06 50.93
CA SER A 11 -9.72 36.28 49.91
C SER A 11 -8.72 36.01 48.78
N SER A 12 -8.30 34.75 48.66
CA SER A 12 -7.58 34.29 47.47
C SER A 12 -8.48 34.47 46.24
N PRO A 13 -7.98 34.97 45.10
CA PRO A 13 -8.77 35.03 43.88
C PRO A 13 -9.10 33.59 43.41
N PRO A 14 -10.26 33.39 42.75
CA PRO A 14 -10.59 32.10 42.18
C PRO A 14 -9.53 31.73 41.16
N ARG A 15 -8.89 30.58 41.38
CA ARG A 15 -7.95 29.95 40.44
C ARG A 15 -8.68 29.82 39.11
N SER A 16 -8.25 30.58 38.11
CA SER A 16 -8.71 30.46 36.73
C SER A 16 -8.66 28.98 36.35
N PRO A 17 -9.67 28.43 35.64
CA PRO A 17 -9.55 27.09 35.10
C PRO A 17 -8.30 27.09 34.22
N LEU A 18 -7.32 26.28 34.59
CA LEU A 18 -6.16 26.02 33.75
C LEU A 18 -6.70 25.68 32.36
N SER A 19 -6.14 26.35 31.36
CA SER A 19 -6.35 26.14 29.93
C SER A 19 -6.88 24.73 29.63
N SER A 20 -7.98 24.63 28.90
CA SER A 20 -8.45 23.37 28.32
C SER A 20 -7.33 22.73 27.51
N SER A 21 -6.51 21.88 28.15
CA SER A 21 -5.52 21.06 27.47
C SER A 21 -6.29 19.96 26.77
N SER A 22 -6.77 20.26 25.56
CA SER A 22 -7.35 19.28 24.66
C SER A 22 -6.38 18.11 24.56
N GLN A 23 -6.82 16.91 24.95
CA GLN A 23 -6.00 15.70 24.93
C GLN A 23 -5.39 15.50 23.53
N PRO A 24 -4.12 15.04 23.42
CA PRO A 24 -3.52 14.77 22.12
C PRO A 24 -4.36 13.78 21.30
N PHE A 25 -4.65 14.11 20.06
CA PHE A 25 -5.44 13.26 19.17
C PHE A 25 -4.94 13.35 17.73
N LEU A 26 -5.07 12.24 17.00
CA LEU A 26 -4.94 12.17 15.55
C LEU A 26 -6.13 11.39 15.00
N SER A 27 -6.96 12.06 14.22
CA SER A 27 -8.08 11.46 13.51
C SER A 27 -7.85 11.59 12.01
N VAL A 28 -8.12 10.52 11.28
CA VAL A 28 -7.97 10.48 9.82
C VAL A 28 -9.27 10.01 9.20
N SER A 29 -9.63 10.58 8.05
CA SER A 29 -10.82 10.16 7.29
C SER A 29 -10.50 10.04 5.81
N VAL A 30 -10.88 8.92 5.20
CA VAL A 30 -10.71 8.64 3.77
C VAL A 30 -12.05 8.78 3.07
N THR A 31 -12.19 9.78 2.21
CA THR A 31 -13.47 10.18 1.58
C THR A 31 -13.30 10.43 0.08
N ASP A 32 -14.41 10.72 -0.60
CA ASP A 32 -14.47 11.23 -1.97
C ASP A 32 -13.55 10.51 -2.96
N PRO A 33 -13.90 9.28 -3.34
CA PRO A 33 -13.18 8.59 -4.39
C PRO A 33 -13.36 9.30 -5.73
N VAL A 34 -12.25 9.64 -6.40
CA VAL A 34 -12.24 10.32 -7.69
C VAL A 34 -11.37 9.54 -8.67
N LYS A 35 -11.86 9.35 -9.90
CA LYS A 35 -11.06 8.81 -10.99
C LYS A 35 -10.18 9.91 -11.58
N LEU A 36 -8.87 9.72 -11.51
CA LEU A 36 -7.87 10.60 -12.09
C LEU A 36 -7.13 9.90 -13.24
N GLY A 37 -6.63 10.70 -14.18
CA GLY A 37 -5.92 10.22 -15.36
C GLY A 37 -6.83 9.67 -16.46
N ASN A 38 -6.23 9.37 -17.61
CA ASN A 38 -6.94 8.98 -18.83
C ASN A 38 -6.44 7.61 -19.33
N GLY A 39 -7.32 6.86 -19.98
CA GLY A 39 -7.00 5.58 -20.61
C GLY A 39 -6.43 4.53 -19.63
N VAL A 40 -5.34 3.88 -20.03
CA VAL A 40 -4.69 2.79 -19.27
C VAL A 40 -4.09 3.28 -17.95
N GLN A 41 -3.70 4.56 -17.87
CA GLN A 41 -3.09 5.15 -16.67
C GLN A 41 -4.12 5.69 -15.67
N ALA A 42 -5.42 5.53 -15.92
CA ALA A 42 -6.44 6.01 -15.01
C ALA A 42 -6.48 5.21 -13.69
N TYR A 43 -6.52 5.91 -12.57
CA TYR A 43 -6.56 5.34 -11.22
C TYR A 43 -7.62 6.03 -10.35
N ILE A 44 -8.00 5.37 -9.26
CA ILE A 44 -8.85 5.98 -8.22
C ILE A 44 -7.96 6.56 -7.13
N SER A 45 -8.20 7.82 -6.82
CA SER A 45 -7.66 8.52 -5.65
C SER A 45 -8.74 8.79 -4.63
N TYR A 46 -8.32 9.07 -3.40
CA TYR A 46 -9.16 9.36 -2.26
C TYR A 46 -8.70 10.65 -1.60
N ARG A 47 -9.64 11.39 -1.04
CA ARG A 47 -9.36 12.53 -0.17
C ARG A 47 -9.08 12.02 1.24
N VAL A 48 -7.86 12.24 1.72
CA VAL A 48 -7.44 11.90 3.08
C VAL A 48 -7.42 13.19 3.89
N ILE A 49 -8.30 13.27 4.88
CA ILE A 49 -8.44 14.42 5.79
C ILE A 49 -7.81 14.01 7.12
N THR A 50 -6.86 14.81 7.60
CA THR A 50 -6.19 14.62 8.88
C THR A 50 -6.61 15.74 9.81
N LYS A 51 -7.09 15.40 11.01
CA LYS A 51 -7.41 16.34 12.09
C LYS A 51 -6.61 15.99 13.32
N THR A 52 -5.92 16.96 13.90
CA THR A 52 -4.97 16.70 14.98
C THR A 52 -4.63 17.97 15.75
N ASN A 53 -4.21 17.82 17.00
CA ASN A 53 -3.56 18.88 17.79
C ASN A 53 -2.07 18.60 18.03
N PHE A 54 -1.50 17.59 17.37
CA PHE A 54 -0.08 17.30 17.43
C PHE A 54 0.75 18.43 16.79
N PRO A 55 1.78 18.96 17.48
CA PRO A 55 2.55 20.10 17.02
C PRO A 55 3.40 19.79 15.78
N GLU A 56 3.63 18.51 15.48
CA GLU A 56 4.41 18.11 14.31
C GLU A 56 3.61 18.08 13.00
N TYR A 57 2.33 18.44 13.05
CA TYR A 57 1.46 18.59 11.89
C TYR A 57 1.29 20.08 11.54
N GLN A 58 1.17 20.36 10.23
CA GLN A 58 0.98 21.70 9.69
C GLN A 58 -0.44 22.21 9.91
N GLY A 59 -0.76 22.52 11.18
CA GLY A 59 -2.06 23.01 11.58
C GLY A 59 -3.06 21.94 11.99
N PRO A 60 -4.27 22.35 12.40
CA PRO A 60 -5.26 21.46 13.00
C PRO A 60 -5.95 20.52 11.99
N GLU A 61 -5.93 20.89 10.71
CA GLU A 61 -6.52 20.12 9.63
C GLU A 61 -5.64 20.17 8.37
N LYS A 62 -5.42 19.02 7.74
CA LYS A 62 -4.72 18.89 6.46
C LYS A 62 -5.48 17.94 5.54
N ILE A 63 -5.60 18.32 4.28
CA ILE A 63 -6.22 17.51 3.23
C ILE A 63 -5.15 17.16 2.19
N VAL A 64 -5.05 15.89 1.85
CA VAL A 64 -4.18 15.38 0.78
C VAL A 64 -4.94 14.40 -0.10
N ILE A 65 -4.47 14.24 -1.34
CA ILE A 65 -4.99 13.24 -2.27
C ILE A 65 -4.04 12.04 -2.29
N ARG A 66 -4.60 10.83 -2.16
CA ARG A 66 -3.84 9.58 -2.13
C ARG A 66 -4.50 8.51 -2.98
N ARG A 67 -3.72 7.73 -3.71
CA ARG A 67 -4.16 6.52 -4.42
C ARG A 67 -3.85 5.27 -3.62
N TYR A 68 -4.47 4.15 -3.97
CA TYR A 68 -4.26 2.86 -3.27
C TYR A 68 -2.77 2.50 -3.09
N ASN A 69 -1.92 2.72 -4.10
CA ASN A 69 -0.50 2.42 -4.00
C ASN A 69 0.25 3.26 -2.96
N ASP A 70 -0.26 4.42 -2.55
CA ASP A 70 0.33 5.21 -1.45
C ASP A 70 0.09 4.53 -0.10
N PHE A 71 -1.06 3.89 0.06
CA PHE A 71 -1.35 3.08 1.26
C PHE A 71 -0.49 1.82 1.29
N VAL A 72 -0.23 1.20 0.13
CA VAL A 72 0.71 0.07 0.01
C VAL A 72 2.10 0.48 0.45
N TRP A 73 2.59 1.62 -0.05
CA TRP A 73 3.87 2.19 0.37
C TRP A 73 3.91 2.39 1.90
N LEU A 74 2.89 3.02 2.47
CA LEU A 74 2.83 3.23 3.93
C LEU A 74 2.87 1.90 4.70
N ARG A 75 2.07 0.92 4.29
CA ARG A 75 2.04 -0.40 4.94
C ARG A 75 3.41 -1.07 4.90
N ASP A 76 4.04 -1.10 3.74
CA ASP A 76 5.33 -1.79 3.55
C ASP A 76 6.43 -1.09 4.37
N ARG A 77 6.45 0.25 4.40
CA ARG A 77 7.38 1.03 5.24
C ARG A 77 7.21 0.75 6.73
N LEU A 78 5.97 0.73 7.21
CA LEU A 78 5.71 0.42 8.62
C LEU A 78 6.05 -1.03 8.96
N PHE A 79 5.72 -1.96 8.07
CA PHE A 79 6.04 -3.39 8.25
C PHE A 79 7.55 -3.64 8.27
N ASP A 80 8.32 -2.87 7.50
CA ASP A 80 9.77 -2.97 7.48
C ASP A 80 10.44 -2.33 8.69
N LYS A 81 9.93 -1.21 9.16
CA LYS A 81 10.53 -0.47 10.28
C LYS A 81 10.14 -1.01 11.66
N TYR A 82 8.89 -1.44 11.84
CA TYR A 82 8.34 -1.82 13.14
C TYR A 82 8.12 -3.34 13.23
N LYS A 83 9.22 -4.10 13.30
CA LYS A 83 9.18 -5.56 13.44
C LYS A 83 8.54 -5.94 14.78
N GLY A 84 7.60 -6.89 14.74
CA GLY A 84 6.86 -7.34 15.92
C GLY A 84 5.53 -6.59 16.16
N ILE A 85 5.29 -5.48 15.46
CA ILE A 85 3.99 -4.79 15.48
C ILE A 85 3.10 -5.35 14.38
N PHE A 86 1.85 -5.68 14.72
CA PHE A 86 0.86 -6.10 13.73
C PHE A 86 0.39 -4.90 12.90
N ILE A 87 0.81 -4.84 11.64
CA ILE A 87 0.33 -3.83 10.69
C ILE A 87 -0.99 -4.30 10.09
N PRO A 88 -2.07 -3.51 10.16
CA PRO A 88 -3.37 -3.90 9.60
C PRO A 88 -3.27 -4.26 8.11
N PRO A 89 -4.00 -5.27 7.63
CA PRO A 89 -4.00 -5.62 6.22
C PRO A 89 -4.69 -4.54 5.39
N LEU A 90 -4.22 -4.38 4.15
CA LEU A 90 -4.89 -3.55 3.15
C LEU A 90 -5.98 -4.36 2.43
N PRO A 91 -7.04 -3.72 1.91
CA PRO A 91 -7.99 -4.39 1.02
C PRO A 91 -7.27 -4.93 -0.22
N GLU A 92 -7.90 -5.88 -0.91
CA GLU A 92 -7.28 -6.54 -2.06
C GLU A 92 -6.85 -5.55 -3.16
N LYS A 93 -5.67 -5.82 -3.73
CA LYS A 93 -5.04 -4.96 -4.76
C LYS A 93 -5.82 -4.96 -6.08
N SER A 94 -6.40 -6.10 -6.48
CA SER A 94 -7.09 -6.24 -7.76
C SER A 94 -8.46 -6.87 -7.56
N ALA A 95 -9.51 -6.10 -7.85
CA ALA A 95 -10.66 -6.70 -8.50
C ALA A 95 -10.24 -7.11 -9.93
N LEU A 96 -10.96 -8.04 -10.55
CA LEU A 96 -10.82 -8.27 -12.00
C LEU A 96 -10.85 -6.91 -12.71
N GLU A 97 -10.01 -6.71 -13.73
CA GLU A 97 -9.79 -5.40 -14.36
C GLU A 97 -11.10 -4.68 -14.75
N LYS A 98 -12.13 -5.45 -15.11
CA LYS A 98 -13.49 -5.00 -15.40
C LYS A 98 -14.21 -4.33 -14.21
N PHE A 99 -13.89 -4.69 -12.97
CA PHE A 99 -14.57 -4.25 -11.76
C PHE A 99 -13.80 -3.17 -10.97
N ARG A 100 -12.56 -2.85 -11.37
CA ARG A 100 -11.71 -1.89 -10.63
C ARG A 100 -12.30 -0.47 -10.52
N PHE A 101 -13.26 -0.15 -11.39
CA PHE A 101 -14.00 1.11 -11.41
C PHE A 101 -15.48 0.97 -11.03
N SER A 102 -15.90 -0.21 -10.56
CA SER A 102 -17.25 -0.37 -10.04
C SER A 102 -17.41 0.43 -8.74
N ALA A 103 -18.57 1.07 -8.57
CA ALA A 103 -18.84 1.88 -7.39
C ALA A 103 -18.76 1.06 -6.10
N GLU A 104 -19.27 -0.18 -6.13
CA GLU A 104 -19.20 -1.13 -5.01
C GLU A 104 -17.75 -1.40 -4.58
N PHE A 105 -16.87 -1.72 -5.53
CA PHE A 105 -15.47 -1.96 -5.23
C PHE A 105 -14.76 -0.72 -4.68
N ILE A 106 -15.05 0.44 -5.27
CA ILE A 106 -14.46 1.72 -4.85
C ILE A 106 -14.84 2.03 -3.40
N GLU A 107 -16.11 1.86 -3.04
CA GLU A 107 -16.61 2.16 -1.70
C GLU A 107 -16.14 1.14 -0.66
N MET A 108 -16.21 -0.16 -0.98
CA MET A 108 -15.64 -1.22 -0.14
C MET A 108 -14.16 -0.95 0.16
N ARG A 109 -13.39 -0.60 -0.88
CA ARG A 109 -11.98 -0.25 -0.72
C ARG A 109 -11.81 1.01 0.13
N ARG A 110 -12.59 2.06 -0.10
CA ARG A 110 -12.52 3.31 0.68
C ARG A 110 -12.73 3.04 2.17
N GLN A 111 -13.75 2.25 2.54
CA GLN A 111 -14.03 1.87 3.93
C GLN A 111 -12.86 1.11 4.55
N ALA A 112 -12.30 0.12 3.85
CA ALA A 112 -11.18 -0.64 4.35
C ALA A 112 -9.90 0.22 4.52
N LEU A 113 -9.67 1.16 3.60
CA LEU A 113 -8.55 2.13 3.71
C LEU A 113 -8.73 3.08 4.89
N ASP A 114 -9.97 3.52 5.15
CA ASP A 114 -10.31 4.36 6.29
C ASP A 114 -10.02 3.63 7.63
N VAL A 115 -10.45 2.38 7.74
CA VAL A 115 -10.16 1.54 8.91
C VAL A 115 -8.65 1.31 9.05
N PHE A 116 -7.95 1.01 7.96
CA PHE A 116 -6.51 0.78 7.96
C PHE A 116 -5.73 1.97 8.53
N VAL A 117 -5.98 3.18 8.02
CA VAL A 117 -5.21 4.36 8.45
C VAL A 117 -5.58 4.78 9.87
N ASN A 118 -6.84 4.64 10.28
CA ASN A 118 -7.25 4.93 11.66
C ASN A 118 -6.62 3.96 12.68
N ARG A 119 -6.48 2.67 12.34
CA ARG A 119 -5.77 1.70 13.20
C ARG A 119 -4.29 2.02 13.36
N ILE A 120 -3.65 2.55 12.32
CA ILE A 120 -2.26 3.02 12.38
C ILE A 120 -2.18 4.29 13.24
N ALA A 121 -3.09 5.24 13.00
CA ALA A 121 -3.14 6.51 13.70
C ALA A 121 -3.46 6.38 15.21
N SER A 122 -4.15 5.31 15.62
CA SER A 122 -4.45 5.04 17.04
C SER A 122 -3.36 4.25 17.77
N HIS A 123 -2.39 3.67 17.05
CA HIS A 123 -1.32 2.89 17.66
C HIS A 123 -0.20 3.81 18.18
N PRO A 124 0.17 3.74 19.48
CA PRO A 124 1.11 4.70 20.10
C PRO A 124 2.44 4.86 19.36
N GLU A 125 3.05 3.76 18.92
CA GLU A 125 4.32 3.79 18.18
C GLU A 125 4.17 4.20 16.71
N LEU A 126 3.14 3.69 16.00
CA LEU A 126 2.97 3.97 14.58
C LEU A 126 2.47 5.40 14.32
N GLN A 127 1.69 5.96 15.25
CA GLN A 127 1.21 7.34 15.20
C GLN A 127 2.37 8.36 15.13
N GLN A 128 3.50 8.04 15.78
CA GLN A 128 4.71 8.87 15.79
C GLN A 128 5.60 8.67 14.56
N SER A 129 5.22 7.74 13.67
CA SER A 129 6.04 7.39 12.52
C SER A 129 6.19 8.55 11.53
N HIS A 130 7.44 8.80 11.12
CA HIS A 130 7.74 9.72 10.03
C HIS A 130 7.03 9.33 8.72
N ASP A 131 6.98 8.04 8.38
CA ASP A 131 6.35 7.59 7.13
C ASP A 131 4.83 7.85 7.13
N LEU A 132 4.16 7.71 8.29
CA LEU A 132 2.76 8.10 8.45
C LEU A 132 2.60 9.61 8.27
N ARG A 133 3.47 10.40 8.89
CA ARG A 133 3.45 11.86 8.77
C ARG A 133 3.63 12.32 7.33
N THR A 134 4.58 11.74 6.60
CA THR A 134 4.76 11.97 5.16
C THR A 134 3.49 11.61 4.40
N PHE A 135 2.92 10.43 4.64
CA PHE A 135 1.67 10.01 4.02
C PHE A 135 0.52 11.00 4.27
N LEU A 136 0.40 11.58 5.45
CA LEU A 136 -0.71 12.48 5.81
C LEU A 136 -0.51 13.94 5.38
N GLN A 137 0.73 14.41 5.18
CA GLN A 137 1.02 15.83 4.96
C GLN A 137 1.67 16.16 3.61
N ALA A 138 2.40 15.22 3.01
CA ALA A 138 3.20 15.49 1.83
C ALA A 138 2.34 15.85 0.62
N GLU A 139 2.84 16.72 -0.25
CA GLU A 139 2.21 16.95 -1.55
C GLU A 139 2.43 15.75 -2.49
N GLU A 140 1.65 15.66 -3.57
CA GLU A 140 1.72 14.51 -4.50
C GLU A 140 3.12 14.31 -5.06
N GLU A 141 3.85 15.39 -5.40
CA GLU A 141 5.21 15.29 -5.92
C GLU A 141 6.17 14.61 -4.92
N THR A 142 6.06 14.94 -3.64
CA THR A 142 6.89 14.35 -2.59
C THR A 142 6.51 12.89 -2.36
N MET A 143 5.21 12.57 -2.36
CA MET A 143 4.77 11.18 -2.28
C MET A 143 5.20 10.35 -3.49
N GLU A 144 5.17 10.95 -4.67
CA GLU A 144 5.58 10.32 -5.90
C GLU A 144 7.06 9.92 -5.84
N ARG A 145 7.94 10.85 -5.43
CA ARG A 145 9.36 10.55 -5.17
C ARG A 145 9.53 9.44 -4.14
N ALA A 146 8.76 9.44 -3.05
CA ALA A 146 8.83 8.43 -2.00
C ALA A 146 8.48 7.02 -2.52
N ARG A 147 7.48 6.91 -3.41
CA ARG A 147 7.17 5.65 -4.10
C ARG A 147 8.27 5.22 -5.06
N PHE A 148 8.86 6.16 -5.80
CA PHE A 148 9.92 5.84 -6.77
C PHE A 148 11.21 5.36 -6.11
N GLN A 149 11.56 5.88 -4.93
CA GLN A 149 12.68 5.37 -4.16
C GLN A 149 12.48 3.90 -3.75
N GLU A 150 11.24 3.48 -3.51
CA GLU A 150 10.91 2.09 -3.20
C GLU A 150 10.92 1.18 -4.45
N THR A 151 10.36 1.66 -5.57
CA THR A 151 10.40 0.90 -6.84
C THR A 151 11.80 0.78 -7.42
N GLY A 152 12.75 1.58 -6.96
CA GLY A 152 14.15 1.54 -7.38
C GLY A 152 14.96 0.34 -6.87
N ILE A 153 14.74 -0.19 -5.65
CA ILE A 153 15.78 -1.02 -4.98
C ILE A 153 15.29 -2.20 -4.10
N PHE A 154 14.01 -2.42 -3.83
CA PHE A 154 13.60 -3.58 -3.00
C PHE A 154 12.63 -4.55 -3.71
N LYS A 155 13.18 -5.63 -4.30
CA LYS A 155 12.62 -7.03 -4.33
C LYS A 155 13.20 -7.99 -5.39
N LYS A 156 14.19 -7.62 -6.21
CA LYS A 156 14.99 -8.65 -6.92
C LYS A 156 16.33 -8.78 -6.21
N LYS A 157 16.59 -9.94 -5.60
CA LYS A 157 17.93 -10.23 -5.07
C LYS A 157 18.96 -10.00 -6.20
N PRO A 158 20.17 -9.51 -5.92
CA PRO A 158 21.22 -9.44 -6.95
C PRO A 158 21.45 -10.82 -7.61
N ALA A 159 21.20 -11.90 -6.85
CA ALA A 159 21.15 -13.27 -7.35
C ALA A 159 20.06 -13.51 -8.42
N ASP A 160 18.83 -13.02 -8.23
CA ASP A 160 17.74 -13.18 -9.21
C ASP A 160 17.98 -12.35 -10.48
N LEU A 161 18.57 -11.16 -10.34
CA LEU A 161 18.95 -10.33 -11.49
C LEU A 161 20.09 -10.96 -12.29
N MET A 162 21.12 -11.47 -11.61
CA MET A 162 22.20 -12.21 -12.26
C MET A 162 21.71 -13.52 -12.88
N GLN A 163 20.67 -14.15 -12.32
CA GLN A 163 20.04 -15.34 -12.90
C GLN A 163 19.31 -15.00 -14.20
N ILE A 164 18.53 -13.91 -14.21
CA ILE A 164 17.85 -13.43 -15.43
C ILE A 164 18.89 -13.03 -16.49
N PHE A 165 19.95 -12.33 -16.09
CA PHE A 165 21.03 -11.93 -17.00
C PHE A 165 21.76 -13.15 -17.57
N LYS A 166 22.06 -14.16 -16.73
CA LYS A 166 22.63 -15.45 -17.17
C LYS A 166 21.71 -16.20 -18.14
N ASP A 167 20.41 -16.25 -17.87
CA ASP A 167 19.45 -16.94 -18.73
C ASP A 167 19.33 -16.25 -20.10
N VAL A 168 19.34 -14.91 -20.14
CA VAL A 168 19.37 -14.15 -21.40
C VAL A 168 20.69 -14.36 -22.13
N GLN A 169 21.83 -14.26 -21.43
CA GLN A 169 23.14 -14.47 -22.02
C GLN A 169 23.29 -15.91 -22.57
N SER A 170 22.74 -16.90 -21.89
CA SER A 170 22.70 -18.30 -22.35
C SER A 170 21.86 -18.44 -23.61
N LYS A 171 20.67 -17.83 -23.66
CA LYS A 171 19.79 -17.86 -24.85
C LYS A 171 20.40 -17.16 -26.05
N VAL A 172 21.06 -16.02 -25.85
CA VAL A 172 21.75 -15.29 -26.92
C VAL A 172 23.02 -16.02 -27.35
N SER A 173 23.75 -16.61 -26.39
CA SER A 173 24.90 -17.46 -26.71
C SER A 173 24.48 -18.67 -27.53
N ASP A 174 23.37 -19.33 -27.22
CA ASP A 174 22.85 -20.46 -28.01
C ASP A 174 22.42 -20.05 -29.43
N VAL A 175 21.92 -18.83 -29.60
CA VAL A 175 21.54 -18.27 -30.92
C VAL A 175 22.77 -17.87 -31.75
N VAL A 176 23.82 -17.35 -31.10
CA VAL A 176 25.07 -16.92 -31.77
C VAL A 176 26.05 -18.08 -32.00
N LEU A 177 26.04 -19.11 -31.15
CA LEU A 177 26.92 -20.30 -31.27
C LEU A 177 26.37 -21.39 -32.19
N GLY A 178 25.24 -21.19 -32.88
CA GLY A 178 24.81 -22.07 -33.97
C GLY A 178 24.71 -23.55 -33.60
N LYS A 179 24.40 -23.88 -32.33
CA LYS A 179 24.10 -25.26 -31.96
C LYS A 179 22.63 -25.53 -32.26
N GLU A 180 22.37 -25.90 -33.50
CA GLU A 180 21.06 -26.37 -33.95
C GLU A 180 20.56 -27.52 -33.06
N LYS A 181 19.42 -27.32 -32.37
CA LYS A 181 18.60 -28.45 -31.92
C LYS A 181 17.74 -28.89 -33.12
N PRO A 182 17.84 -30.14 -33.59
CA PRO A 182 17.26 -30.55 -34.86
C PRO A 182 15.73 -30.60 -34.78
N TRP A 183 15.08 -29.72 -35.55
CA TRP A 183 13.62 -29.62 -35.69
C TRP A 183 12.96 -30.88 -36.29
N LYS A 184 13.74 -31.87 -36.74
CA LYS A 184 13.26 -33.14 -37.31
C LYS A 184 12.52 -34.03 -36.30
N ASN A 185 12.84 -33.97 -35.01
CA ASN A 185 12.25 -34.88 -34.01
C ASN A 185 10.81 -34.51 -33.60
N ARG A 186 10.43 -33.23 -33.71
CA ARG A 186 9.10 -32.77 -33.29
C ARG A 186 8.02 -33.05 -34.36
N ILE A 187 8.40 -33.03 -35.64
CA ILE A 187 7.50 -33.34 -36.77
C ILE A 187 7.29 -34.87 -36.90
N LEU A 188 8.31 -35.67 -36.59
CA LEU A 188 8.22 -37.14 -36.65
C LEU A 188 7.33 -37.70 -35.52
N ASN A 189 7.48 -37.18 -34.30
CA ASN A 189 6.64 -37.61 -33.18
C ASN A 189 5.16 -37.27 -33.42
N MET A 190 4.87 -36.09 -33.99
CA MET A 190 3.49 -35.69 -34.30
C MET A 190 2.86 -36.49 -35.44
N LYS A 191 3.66 -37.04 -36.38
CA LYS A 191 3.16 -37.97 -37.41
C LYS A 191 2.91 -39.37 -36.86
N ASN A 192 3.75 -39.86 -35.96
CA ASN A 192 3.60 -41.18 -35.36
C ASN A 192 2.42 -41.22 -34.39
N SER A 193 2.23 -40.18 -33.56
CA SER A 193 1.05 -40.09 -32.68
C SER A 193 -0.26 -40.03 -33.48
N LYS A 194 -0.28 -39.35 -34.63
CA LYS A 194 -1.47 -39.30 -35.50
C LYS A 194 -1.80 -40.65 -36.15
N ARG A 195 -0.79 -41.46 -36.50
CA ARG A 195 -1.01 -42.82 -37.02
C ARG A 195 -1.59 -43.75 -35.97
N TYR A 196 -1.07 -43.68 -34.74
CA TYR A 196 -1.56 -44.51 -33.63
C TYR A 196 -2.99 -44.16 -33.22
N ILE A 197 -3.36 -42.87 -33.26
CA ILE A 197 -4.75 -42.44 -32.99
C ILE A 197 -5.69 -42.97 -34.08
N LEU A 198 -5.30 -42.90 -35.36
CA LEU A 198 -6.12 -43.43 -36.46
C LEU A 198 -6.28 -44.96 -36.40
N GLU A 199 -5.21 -45.69 -36.06
CA GLU A 199 -5.30 -47.15 -35.85
C GLU A 199 -6.23 -47.50 -34.69
N LEU A 200 -6.18 -46.76 -33.58
CA LEU A 200 -7.07 -46.98 -32.44
C LEU A 200 -8.54 -46.65 -32.75
N GLU A 201 -8.79 -45.62 -33.56
CA GLU A 201 -10.14 -45.26 -34.02
C GLU A 201 -10.72 -46.31 -34.97
N ASP A 202 -9.91 -46.92 -35.83
CA ASP A 202 -10.30 -48.00 -36.74
C ASP A 202 -10.65 -49.29 -35.97
N HIS A 203 -9.80 -49.67 -35.00
CA HIS A 203 -10.02 -50.83 -34.13
C HIS A 203 -11.25 -50.71 -33.22
N LEU A 204 -11.67 -49.48 -32.88
CA LEU A 204 -12.89 -49.21 -32.12
C LEU A 204 -14.15 -49.15 -32.99
N ALA A 205 -14.00 -48.94 -34.30
CA ALA A 205 -15.12 -48.91 -35.25
C ALA A 205 -15.52 -50.30 -35.78
N GLU A 206 -14.63 -51.30 -35.69
CA GLU A 206 -14.88 -52.69 -36.10
C GLU A 206 -15.40 -53.62 -34.98
N ALA A 207 -15.67 -53.09 -33.77
CA ALA A 207 -16.26 -53.83 -32.65
C ALA A 207 -17.70 -53.39 -32.37
#